data_AF-A0A967NHH6-F1
#
_entry.id   AF-A0A967NHH6-F1
#
_cell.length_a   1.000
_cell.length_b   1.000
_cell.length_c   1.000
_cell.angle_alpha   90.00
_cell.angle_beta   90.00
_cell.angle_gamma   90.00
#
_symmetry.space_group_name_H-M   'P 1'
#
loop_
_entity.id
_entity.type
_entity.pdbx_description
1 polymer ?
#
loop_
_entity_poly.entity_id
_entity_poly.type
_entity_poly.pdbx_seq_one_letter_code
_entity_poly.pdbx_strand_id
1 'polypeptide(L)'
;LNIWLFGPLNYKIRMARFANYFAMMYTSGVTVLDSLRLSRALMDNVVLEAAIERVQESIAEGETISEAFARARLFPPLVVRMM
;
A
#
# COMPACT_ATOMS: atom_id res chain seq x y z
N LEU A 1 -1.61 28.71 -9.16
CA LEU A 1 -0.49 28.06 -9.86
C LEU A 1 -0.93 26.67 -10.30
N ASN A 2 -0.88 26.39 -11.60
CA ASN A 2 -1.36 25.13 -12.18
C ASN A 2 -0.28 24.05 -12.04
N ILE A 3 -0.15 23.44 -10.86
CA ILE A 3 1.03 22.60 -10.56
C ILE A 3 0.75 21.13 -10.90
N TRP A 4 0.76 20.85 -12.20
CA TRP A 4 0.61 19.52 -12.77
C TRP A 4 1.77 18.57 -12.42
N LEU A 5 2.87 19.08 -11.83
CA LEU A 5 4.03 18.30 -11.37
C LEU A 5 3.93 17.71 -9.94
N PHE A 6 3.11 18.27 -9.04
CA PHE A 6 3.06 17.78 -7.64
C PHE A 6 2.28 16.48 -7.47
N GLY A 7 1.39 16.14 -8.40
CA GLY A 7 0.60 14.90 -8.38
C GLY A 7 1.47 13.63 -8.28
N PRO A 8 2.35 13.35 -9.26
CA PRO A 8 3.17 12.14 -9.26
C PRO A 8 4.25 12.12 -8.15
N LEU A 9 4.72 13.28 -7.70
CA LEU A 9 5.68 13.36 -6.59
C LEU A 9 5.00 13.01 -5.25
N ASN A 10 3.82 13.58 -4.99
CA ASN A 10 3.05 13.28 -3.78
C ASN A 10 2.66 11.79 -3.74
N TYR A 11 2.31 11.20 -4.89
CA TYR A 11 2.05 9.77 -5.02
C TYR A 11 3.25 8.92 -4.59
N LYS A 12 4.46 9.22 -5.08
CA LYS A 12 5.68 8.49 -4.72
C LYS A 12 6.01 8.61 -3.24
N ILE A 13 5.87 9.80 -2.65
CA ILE A 13 6.13 10.02 -1.22
C ILE A 13 5.16 9.22 -0.34
N ARG A 14 3.86 9.23 -0.67
CA ARG A 14 2.84 8.47 0.05
C ARG A 14 3.08 6.96 -0.04
N MET A 15 3.46 6.46 -1.22
CA MET A 15 3.82 5.05 -1.39
C MET A 15 5.08 4.65 -0.61
N ALA A 16 6.12 5.49 -0.60
CA ALA A 16 7.33 5.20 0.16
C ALA A 16 7.06 5.16 1.67
N ARG A 17 6.20 6.05 2.19
CA ARG A 17 5.77 6.03 3.59
C ARG A 17 5.01 4.73 3.88
N PHE A 18 3.96 4.44 3.12
CA PHE A 18 3.18 3.21 3.29
C PHE A 18 4.07 1.96 3.35
N ALA A 19 5.00 1.81 2.40
CA ALA A 19 5.88 0.65 2.35
C ALA A 19 6.78 0.54 3.60
N ASN A 20 7.34 1.66 4.08
CA ASN A 20 8.12 1.67 5.32
C ASN A 20 7.28 1.29 6.54
N TYR A 21 6.08 1.85 6.69
CA TYR A 21 5.22 1.54 7.83
C TYR A 21 4.73 0.10 7.80
N PHE A 22 4.32 -0.39 6.63
CA PHE A 22 3.95 -1.79 6.46
C PHE A 22 5.11 -2.72 6.80
N ALA A 23 6.33 -2.45 6.29
CA ALA A 23 7.51 -3.26 6.58
C ALA A 23 7.87 -3.28 8.07
N MET A 24 7.75 -2.13 8.76
CA MET A 24 7.93 -2.07 10.21
C MET A 24 6.90 -2.92 10.95
N MET A 25 5.62 -2.81 10.59
CA MET A 25 4.55 -3.57 11.24
C MET A 25 4.70 -5.08 11.00
N TYR A 26 4.98 -5.46 9.75
CA TYR A 26 5.26 -6.83 9.37
C TYR A 26 6.44 -7.41 10.15
N THR A 27 7.54 -6.65 10.26
CA THR A 27 8.73 -7.08 11.04
C THR A 27 8.45 -7.14 12.53
N SER A 28 7.54 -6.31 13.05
CA SER A 28 7.11 -6.35 14.46
C SER A 28 6.18 -7.52 14.81
N GLY A 29 5.86 -8.39 13.85
CA GLY A 29 5.00 -9.55 14.06
C GLY A 29 3.50 -9.25 14.04
N VAL A 30 3.11 -8.05 13.58
CA VAL A 30 1.70 -7.71 13.33
C VAL A 30 1.22 -8.50 12.11
N THR A 31 -0.03 -8.96 12.14
CA THR A 31 -0.61 -9.69 11.01
C THR A 31 -0.58 -8.83 9.74
N VAL A 32 -0.47 -9.45 8.57
CA VAL A 32 -0.45 -8.74 7.28
C VAL A 32 -1.73 -7.90 7.10
N LEU A 33 -2.89 -8.46 7.46
CA LEU A 33 -4.17 -7.78 7.35
C LEU A 33 -4.25 -6.54 8.26
N ASP A 34 -3.78 -6.64 9.52
CA ASP A 34 -3.72 -5.48 10.41
C ASP A 34 -2.70 -4.44 9.95
N SER A 35 -1.56 -4.89 9.43
CA SER A 35 -0.53 -4.01 8.88
C SER A 35 -1.06 -3.21 7.69
N LEU A 36 -1.83 -3.83 6.79
CA LEU A 36 -2.52 -3.15 5.69
C LEU A 36 -3.55 -2.13 6.20
N ARG A 37 -4.38 -2.54 7.18
CA ARG A 37 -5.42 -1.68 7.75
C ARG A 37 -4.83 -0.44 8.41
N LEU A 38 -3.75 -0.59 9.17
CA LEU A 38 -3.10 0.51 9.89
C LEU A 38 -2.31 1.43 8.94
N SER A 39 -1.60 0.85 7.96
CA SER A 39 -0.86 1.63 6.96
C SER A 39 -1.76 2.38 5.98
N ARG A 40 -3.01 1.92 5.75
CA ARG A 40 -4.05 2.63 4.98
C ARG A 40 -4.26 4.06 5.48
N ALA A 41 -4.37 4.25 6.79
CA ALA A 41 -4.64 5.56 7.41
C ALA A 41 -3.54 6.60 7.15
N LEU A 42 -2.35 6.16 6.71
CA LEU A 42 -1.21 7.04 6.41
C LEU A 42 -1.19 7.52 4.96
N MET A 43 -2.01 6.93 4.09
CA MET A 43 -2.03 7.29 2.67
C MET A 43 -2.80 8.58 2.41
N ASP A 44 -3.73 8.99 3.29
CA ASP A 44 -4.50 10.26 3.25
C ASP A 44 -5.08 10.56 1.85
N ASN A 45 -5.46 9.51 1.12
CA ASN A 45 -5.87 9.58 -0.27
C ASN A 45 -6.90 8.48 -0.53
N VAL A 46 -8.13 8.91 -0.72
CA VAL A 46 -9.30 8.02 -0.92
C VAL A 46 -9.09 7.00 -2.03
N VAL A 47 -8.37 7.36 -3.11
CA VAL A 47 -8.10 6.44 -4.24
C VAL A 47 -7.11 5.34 -3.83
N LEU A 48 -6.08 5.71 -3.07
CA LEU A 48 -5.09 4.75 -2.56
C LEU A 48 -5.69 3.89 -1.46
N GLU A 49 -6.48 4.47 -0.56
CA GLU A 49 -7.14 3.74 0.53
C GLU A 49 -8.09 2.66 0.00
N ALA A 50 -8.91 3.00 -1.00
CA ALA A 50 -9.78 2.04 -1.67
C ALA A 50 -9.01 0.93 -2.44
N ALA A 51 -7.75 1.18 -2.80
CA ALA A 51 -6.91 0.14 -3.37
C ALA A 51 -6.33 -0.79 -2.30
N ILE A 52 -5.88 -0.26 -1.16
CA ILE A 52 -5.43 -1.07 -0.02
C ILE A 52 -6.56 -1.96 0.48
N GLU A 53 -7.78 -1.43 0.53
CA GLU A 53 -8.97 -2.17 0.98
C GLU A 53 -9.25 -3.37 0.08
N ARG A 54 -9.20 -3.20 -1.25
CA ARG A 54 -9.33 -4.31 -2.21
C ARG A 54 -8.23 -5.35 -2.09
N VAL A 55 -7.00 -4.94 -1.80
CA VAL A 55 -5.88 -5.86 -1.51
C VAL A 55 -6.16 -6.66 -0.25
N GLN A 56 -6.65 -5.99 0.81
CA GLN A 56 -6.98 -6.63 2.08
C GLN A 56 -8.11 -7.65 1.91
N GLU A 57 -9.15 -7.32 1.15
CA GLU A 57 -10.24 -8.24 0.79
C GLU A 57 -9.72 -9.45 0.03
N SER A 58 -8.90 -9.24 -1.02
CA SER A 58 -8.33 -10.33 -1.82
C SER A 58 -7.50 -11.30 -0.96
N ILE A 59 -6.70 -10.77 -0.02
CA ILE A 59 -5.92 -11.59 0.91
C ILE A 59 -6.83 -12.32 1.91
N ALA A 60 -7.91 -11.69 2.37
CA ALA A 60 -8.88 -12.32 3.25
C ALA A 60 -9.66 -13.45 2.56
N GLU A 61 -9.86 -13.36 1.24
CA GLU A 61 -10.45 -14.40 0.38
C GLU A 61 -9.48 -15.56 0.09
N GLY A 62 -8.20 -15.43 0.49
CA GLY A 62 -7.19 -16.49 0.37
C GLY A 62 -6.21 -16.31 -0.79
N GLU A 63 -6.21 -15.17 -1.48
CA GLU A 63 -5.19 -14.86 -2.48
C GLU A 63 -3.82 -14.64 -1.84
N THR A 64 -2.77 -14.95 -2.59
CA THR A 64 -1.41 -14.65 -2.11
C THR A 64 -1.20 -13.12 -2.08
N ILE A 65 -0.37 -12.67 -1.14
CA ILE A 65 -0.03 -11.25 -0.98
C ILE A 65 0.52 -10.69 -2.31
N SER A 66 1.40 -11.44 -2.98
CA SER A 66 1.98 -11.04 -4.26
C SER A 66 0.93 -10.82 -5.36
N GLU A 67 -0.07 -11.70 -5.45
CA GLU A 67 -1.15 -11.58 -6.44
C GLU A 67 -2.09 -10.41 -6.13
N ALA A 68 -2.45 -10.23 -4.85
CA ALA A 68 -3.32 -9.14 -4.41
C ALA A 68 -2.68 -7.78 -4.71
N PHE A 69 -1.39 -7.62 -4.39
CA PHE A 69 -0.63 -6.41 -4.69
C PHE A 69 -0.40 -6.20 -6.20
N ALA A 70 -0.15 -7.26 -6.98
CA ALA A 70 -0.01 -7.17 -8.43
C ALA A 70 -1.32 -6.73 -9.10
N ARG A 71 -2.47 -7.20 -8.60
CA ARG A 71 -3.80 -6.83 -9.09
C ARG A 71 -4.15 -5.38 -8.81
N ALA A 72 -3.72 -4.84 -7.68
CA ALA A 72 -3.94 -3.44 -7.33
C ALA A 72 -3.23 -2.46 -8.27
N ARG A 73 -2.19 -2.88 -9.03
CA ARG A 73 -1.42 -2.08 -10.02
C ARG A 73 -0.89 -0.72 -9.56
N LEU A 74 -0.99 -0.40 -8.28
CA LEU A 74 -0.63 0.90 -7.72
C LEU A 74 0.75 0.86 -7.07
N PHE A 75 1.24 -0.31 -6.67
CA PHE A 75 2.51 -0.41 -5.97
C PHE A 75 3.69 -0.43 -6.95
N PRO A 76 4.69 0.44 -6.75
CA PRO A 76 5.95 0.33 -7.47
C PRO A 76 6.55 -1.07 -7.24
N PRO A 77 7.20 -1.68 -8.25
CA PRO A 77 7.79 -3.02 -8.14
C PRO A 77 8.82 -3.14 -7.01
N LEU A 78 9.36 -2.01 -6.52
CA LEU A 78 10.25 -1.95 -5.37
C LEU A 78 9.58 -2.47 -4.08
N VAL A 79 8.29 -2.16 -3.87
CA VAL A 79 7.54 -2.54 -2.66
C VAL A 79 7.25 -4.05 -2.66
N VAL A 80 6.86 -4.59 -3.82
CA VAL A 80 6.62 -6.03 -4.00
C VAL A 80 7.91 -6.85 -3.81
N ARG A 81 9.06 -6.28 -4.20
CA ARG A 81 10.37 -6.96 -4.10
C ARG A 81 10.99 -6.91 -2.69
N MET A 82 10.44 -6.11 -1.78
CA MET A 82 10.87 -6.04 -0.38
C MET A 82 10.05 -6.95 0.55
N MET A 83 8.96 -7.55 0.06
CA MET A 83 8.08 -8.47 0.80
C MET A 83 8.42 -9.93 0.52
#